data_AF-A0A1B6JFE3-F1
#
_entry.id   AF-A0A1B6JFE3-F1
#
_cell.length_a   1.000
_cell.length_b   1.000
_cell.length_c   1.000
_cell.angle_alpha   90.00
_cell.angle_beta   90.00
_cell.angle_gamma   90.00
#
_symmetry.space_group_name_H-M   'P 1'
#
loop_
_entity.id
_entity.type
_entity.pdbx_description
1 polymer ?
#
loop_
_entity_poly.entity_id
_entity_poly.type
_entity_poly.pdbx_seq_one_letter_code
_entity_poly.pdbx_strand_id
1 'polypeptide(L)'
;NIPYYRPRSILGSEMTAGIVLGLVALCLTSSLVNSQSADTNVTDYIYWKKSDITAWHQYFPSRVLEEERQTNQAAVAAVSSLALSLKESLSQIVVFQAQELLTAQQMMAGTDAEGCVNGISDYMSKAIAEEISNYKDCAADALPKLNRLNRKLARINATYMSAFNKVLVRIDTCAKTYPNKDSIDRLKSCVEAMTGSYFTVANSTQKALFPSPS
;
A
#
# COMPACT_ATOMS: atom_id res chain seq x y z
N ASN A 1 -32.87 -8.95 -75.59
CA ASN A 1 -31.41 -9.11 -75.39
C ASN A 1 -30.91 -7.99 -74.50
N ILE A 2 -30.18 -8.37 -73.45
CA ILE A 2 -29.55 -7.57 -72.38
C ILE A 2 -30.43 -7.37 -71.11
N PRO A 3 -29.88 -7.64 -69.91
CA PRO A 3 -30.66 -8.03 -68.73
C PRO A 3 -30.68 -6.97 -67.60
N TYR A 4 -31.58 -7.21 -66.64
CA TYR A 4 -31.48 -6.97 -65.20
C TYR A 4 -31.42 -5.54 -64.64
N TYR A 5 -32.58 -5.13 -64.12
CA TYR A 5 -32.76 -4.23 -62.98
C TYR A 5 -32.09 -4.78 -61.71
N ARG A 6 -31.48 -3.87 -60.95
CA ARG A 6 -30.97 -4.05 -59.59
C ARG A 6 -32.15 -4.13 -58.59
N PRO A 7 -32.04 -4.92 -57.50
CA PRO A 7 -32.70 -4.54 -56.25
C PRO A 7 -31.68 -4.37 -55.10
N ARG A 8 -31.64 -3.16 -54.53
CA ARG A 8 -31.64 -2.95 -53.07
C ARG A 8 -33.06 -3.35 -52.60
N SER A 9 -33.35 -3.97 -51.46
CA SER A 9 -32.72 -3.95 -50.15
C SER A 9 -33.40 -4.99 -49.25
N ILE A 10 -32.59 -5.82 -48.58
CA ILE A 10 -32.54 -6.03 -47.12
C ILE A 10 -33.80 -5.64 -46.32
N LEU A 11 -34.41 -6.61 -45.63
CA LEU A 11 -34.61 -6.64 -44.17
C LEU A 11 -35.47 -7.88 -43.85
N GLY A 12 -34.96 -8.82 -43.06
CA GLY A 12 -35.83 -9.90 -42.57
C GLY A 12 -35.18 -11.20 -42.09
N SER A 13 -33.84 -11.31 -42.00
CA SER A 13 -33.21 -12.56 -41.54
C SER A 13 -32.23 -12.41 -40.37
N GLU A 14 -31.95 -11.20 -39.90
CA GLU A 14 -30.92 -10.98 -38.85
C GLU A 14 -31.47 -10.97 -37.42
N MET A 15 -32.76 -10.65 -37.21
CA MET A 15 -33.33 -10.57 -35.87
C MET A 15 -33.62 -11.93 -35.23
N THR A 16 -33.91 -12.97 -36.03
CA THR A 16 -34.17 -14.32 -35.52
C THR A 16 -32.88 -15.06 -35.17
N ALA A 17 -31.80 -14.84 -35.92
CA ALA A 17 -30.49 -15.42 -35.62
C ALA A 17 -29.89 -14.87 -34.32
N GLY A 18 -30.02 -13.56 -34.07
CA GLY A 18 -29.51 -12.91 -32.85
C GLY A 18 -30.20 -13.38 -31.56
N ILE A 19 -31.52 -13.62 -31.61
CA ILE A 19 -32.29 -14.08 -30.44
C ILE A 19 -32.00 -15.56 -30.16
N VAL A 20 -31.86 -16.40 -31.19
CA VAL A 20 -31.52 -17.83 -31.02
C VAL A 20 -30.07 -17.99 -30.53
N LEU A 21 -29.12 -17.21 -31.05
CA LEU A 21 -27.74 -17.20 -30.54
C LEU A 21 -27.65 -16.67 -29.11
N GLY A 22 -28.45 -15.66 -28.75
CA GLY A 22 -28.54 -15.13 -27.39
C GLY A 22 -29.09 -16.14 -26.39
N LEU A 23 -30.13 -16.91 -26.78
CA LEU A 23 -30.70 -17.97 -25.94
C LEU A 23 -29.80 -19.20 -25.83
N VAL A 24 -29.10 -19.59 -26.91
CA VAL A 24 -28.09 -20.66 -26.86
C VAL A 24 -26.90 -20.23 -26.00
N ALA A 25 -26.45 -18.98 -26.09
CA ALA A 25 -25.40 -18.44 -25.21
C ALA A 25 -25.87 -18.35 -23.75
N LEU A 26 -27.12 -17.95 -23.48
CA LEU A 26 -27.68 -17.96 -22.12
C LEU A 26 -27.85 -19.38 -21.56
N CYS A 27 -28.28 -20.35 -22.37
CA CYS A 27 -28.37 -21.76 -21.98
C CYS A 27 -26.99 -22.40 -21.80
N LEU A 28 -25.99 -22.03 -22.60
CA LEU A 28 -24.60 -22.48 -22.45
C LEU A 28 -23.94 -21.86 -21.22
N THR A 29 -24.22 -20.60 -20.88
CA THR A 29 -23.70 -19.96 -19.67
C THR A 29 -24.39 -20.44 -18.40
N SER A 30 -25.72 -20.67 -18.43
CA SER A 30 -26.42 -21.25 -17.28
C SER A 30 -26.13 -22.75 -17.09
N SER A 31 -25.83 -23.49 -18.16
CA SER A 31 -25.24 -24.83 -18.03
C SER A 31 -23.77 -24.82 -17.65
N LEU A 32 -22.96 -23.80 -18.00
CA LEU A 32 -21.59 -23.65 -17.46
C LEU A 32 -21.59 -23.28 -15.96
N VAL A 33 -22.54 -22.46 -15.51
CA VAL A 33 -22.68 -22.07 -14.10
C VAL A 33 -23.29 -23.21 -13.26
N ASN A 34 -24.16 -24.05 -13.84
CA ASN A 34 -24.72 -25.23 -13.16
C ASN A 34 -23.87 -26.51 -13.32
N SER A 35 -22.93 -26.57 -14.27
CA SER A 35 -22.01 -27.71 -14.46
C SER A 35 -20.63 -27.54 -13.82
N GLN A 36 -20.31 -26.40 -13.22
CA GLN A 36 -19.11 -26.25 -12.38
C GLN A 36 -19.23 -26.96 -11.00
N SER A 37 -20.27 -27.78 -10.79
CA SER A 37 -20.24 -28.83 -9.75
C SER A 37 -19.71 -30.18 -10.26
N ALA A 38 -19.14 -30.23 -11.47
CA ALA A 38 -18.45 -31.41 -11.97
C ALA A 38 -17.15 -31.65 -11.19
N ASP A 39 -16.96 -32.89 -10.72
CA ASP A 39 -15.75 -33.41 -10.08
C ASP A 39 -14.47 -32.91 -10.78
N THR A 40 -13.87 -31.87 -10.21
CA THR A 40 -12.53 -31.40 -10.60
C THR A 40 -11.52 -32.39 -10.06
N ASN A 41 -10.52 -32.75 -10.86
CA ASN A 41 -9.38 -33.53 -10.36
C ASN A 41 -8.76 -32.77 -9.17
N VAL A 42 -8.24 -33.49 -8.18
CA VAL A 42 -7.54 -32.96 -6.99
C VAL A 42 -6.58 -31.84 -7.37
N THR A 43 -5.82 -32.04 -8.47
CA THR A 43 -4.88 -31.06 -9.01
C THR A 43 -5.54 -29.76 -9.46
N ASP A 44 -6.65 -29.84 -10.19
CA ASP A 44 -7.35 -28.66 -10.72
C ASP A 44 -7.98 -27.84 -9.59
N TYR A 45 -8.55 -28.52 -8.60
CA TYR A 45 -9.13 -27.88 -7.42
C TYR A 45 -8.07 -27.11 -6.60
N ILE A 46 -6.92 -27.74 -6.34
CA ILE A 46 -5.80 -27.10 -5.64
C ILE A 46 -5.27 -25.90 -6.42
N TYR A 47 -5.08 -26.07 -7.73
CA TYR A 47 -4.60 -25.00 -8.62
C TYR A 47 -5.53 -23.79 -8.55
N TRP A 48 -6.84 -24.00 -8.72
CA TRP A 48 -7.81 -22.92 -8.69
C TRP A 48 -7.84 -22.19 -7.34
N LYS A 49 -7.82 -22.93 -6.21
CA LYS A 49 -7.81 -22.32 -4.86
C LYS A 49 -6.55 -21.51 -4.58
N LYS A 50 -5.37 -21.98 -5.01
CA LYS A 50 -4.13 -21.21 -4.89
C LYS A 50 -4.13 -19.98 -5.79
N SER A 51 -4.67 -20.10 -6.99
CA SER A 51 -4.83 -18.97 -7.92
C SER A 51 -5.73 -17.88 -7.32
N ASP A 52 -6.87 -18.25 -6.73
CA ASP A 52 -7.79 -17.32 -6.09
C ASP A 52 -7.15 -16.56 -4.92
N ILE A 53 -6.45 -17.28 -4.02
CA ILE A 53 -5.68 -16.66 -2.93
C ILE A 53 -4.59 -15.72 -3.45
N THR A 54 -3.90 -16.11 -4.52
CA THR A 54 -2.82 -15.31 -5.14
C THR A 54 -3.37 -14.07 -5.83
N ALA A 55 -4.49 -14.19 -6.56
CA ALA A 55 -5.19 -13.08 -7.16
C ALA A 55 -5.63 -12.09 -6.08
N TRP A 56 -6.28 -12.56 -5.01
CA TRP A 56 -6.66 -11.69 -3.89
C TRP A 56 -5.45 -10.99 -3.25
N HIS A 57 -4.35 -11.72 -3.11
CA HIS A 57 -3.11 -11.18 -2.57
C HIS A 57 -2.52 -10.06 -3.42
N GLN A 58 -2.57 -10.20 -4.75
CA GLN A 58 -2.11 -9.21 -5.72
C GLN A 58 -3.02 -7.97 -5.75
N TYR A 59 -4.33 -8.14 -5.55
CA TYR A 59 -5.28 -7.09 -5.87
C TYR A 59 -5.37 -5.95 -4.85
N PHE A 60 -5.12 -6.15 -3.55
CA PHE A 60 -5.37 -5.02 -2.63
C PHE A 60 -4.50 -4.94 -1.37
N PRO A 61 -4.42 -5.94 -0.49
CA PRO A 61 -3.86 -5.69 0.84
C PRO A 61 -2.34 -5.47 0.82
N SER A 62 -1.58 -6.27 0.05
CA SER A 62 -0.11 -6.19 0.03
C SER A 62 0.42 -4.87 -0.55
N ARG A 63 -0.16 -4.45 -1.68
CA ARG A 63 0.26 -3.27 -2.43
C ARG A 63 -0.01 -1.99 -1.64
N VAL A 64 -1.23 -1.87 -1.12
CA VAL A 64 -1.63 -0.73 -0.26
C VAL A 64 -0.79 -0.69 1.02
N LEU A 65 -0.51 -1.84 1.65
CA LEU A 65 0.36 -1.91 2.83
C LEU A 65 1.75 -1.37 2.54
N GLU A 66 2.31 -1.68 1.38
CA GLU A 66 3.65 -1.27 1.01
C GLU A 66 3.72 0.22 0.65
N GLU A 67 2.75 0.72 -0.10
CA GLU A 67 2.62 2.15 -0.43
C GLU A 67 2.47 3.00 0.84
N GLU A 68 1.60 2.58 1.76
CA GLU A 68 1.41 3.25 3.05
C GLU A 68 2.69 3.21 3.90
N ARG A 69 3.48 2.13 3.79
CA ARG A 69 4.75 1.97 4.52
C ARG A 69 5.81 2.92 3.99
N GLN A 70 5.95 3.00 2.67
CA GLN A 70 6.88 3.91 2.02
C GLN A 70 6.52 5.36 2.32
N THR A 71 5.22 5.70 2.29
CA THR A 71 4.72 7.04 2.62
C THR A 71 5.06 7.42 4.07
N ASN A 72 4.78 6.53 5.03
CA ASN A 72 5.12 6.78 6.45
C ASN A 72 6.64 6.90 6.68
N GLN A 73 7.45 6.12 5.98
CA GLN A 73 8.92 6.22 6.06
C GLN A 73 9.43 7.54 5.48
N ALA A 74 8.91 7.96 4.32
CA ALA A 74 9.26 9.24 3.70
C ALA A 74 8.86 10.41 4.61
N ALA A 75 7.68 10.35 5.24
CA ALA A 75 7.25 11.37 6.19
C ALA A 75 8.17 11.48 7.42
N VAL A 76 8.56 10.35 8.02
CA VAL A 76 9.52 10.33 9.13
C VAL A 76 10.88 10.91 8.72
N ALA A 77 11.37 10.54 7.54
CA ALA A 77 12.63 11.05 7.00
C ALA A 77 12.57 12.57 6.74
N ALA A 78 11.47 13.05 6.15
CA ALA A 78 11.28 14.47 5.88
C ALA A 78 11.23 15.31 7.16
N VAL A 79 10.47 14.89 8.18
CA VAL A 79 10.42 15.59 9.47
C VAL A 79 11.81 15.60 10.14
N SER A 80 12.52 14.48 10.10
CA SER A 80 13.87 14.40 10.67
C SER A 80 14.88 15.28 9.92
N SER A 81 14.80 15.33 8.59
CA SER A 81 15.65 16.19 7.75
C SER A 81 15.36 17.66 7.99
N LEU A 82 14.08 18.05 8.09
CA LEU A 82 13.70 19.44 8.33
C LEU A 82 14.26 19.95 9.66
N ALA A 83 14.20 19.11 10.71
CA ALA A 83 14.78 19.44 12.01
C ALA A 83 16.29 19.72 11.94
N LEU A 84 17.03 18.92 11.15
CA LEU A 84 18.48 19.07 10.95
C LEU A 84 18.80 20.30 10.10
N SER A 85 18.11 20.47 8.97
CA SER A 85 18.33 21.60 8.07
C SER A 85 18.00 22.94 8.74
N LEU A 86 16.92 23.01 9.53
CA LEU A 86 16.60 24.21 10.31
C LEU A 86 17.74 24.58 11.24
N LYS A 87 18.28 23.61 11.98
CA LYS A 87 19.42 23.81 12.88
C LYS A 87 20.65 24.33 12.12
N GLU A 88 20.97 23.74 10.98
CA GLU A 88 22.15 24.10 10.20
C GLU A 88 22.03 25.49 9.56
N SER A 89 20.88 25.80 8.93
CA SER A 89 20.63 27.11 8.35
C SER A 89 20.67 28.23 9.40
N LEU A 90 20.04 28.01 10.56
CA LEU A 90 20.08 28.96 11.67
C LEU A 90 21.53 29.16 12.16
N SER A 91 22.31 28.09 12.30
CA SER A 91 23.71 28.19 12.73
C SER A 91 24.57 28.99 11.75
N GLN A 92 24.34 28.86 10.43
CA GLN A 92 25.09 29.62 9.43
C GLN A 92 24.79 31.12 9.49
N ILE A 93 23.53 31.51 9.74
CA ILE A 93 23.13 32.92 9.89
C ILE A 93 23.93 33.59 11.02
N VAL A 94 24.12 32.92 12.17
CA VAL A 94 24.94 33.45 13.27
C VAL A 94 26.37 33.68 12.85
N VAL A 95 26.97 32.70 12.16
CA VAL A 95 28.35 32.79 11.69
C VAL A 95 28.52 33.98 10.76
N PHE A 96 27.61 34.17 9.81
CA PHE A 96 27.65 35.32 8.90
C PHE A 96 27.49 36.66 9.64
N GLN A 97 26.52 36.77 10.55
CA GLN A 97 26.32 38.00 11.33
C GLN A 97 27.53 38.34 12.22
N ALA A 98 28.14 37.35 12.87
CA ALA A 98 29.35 37.56 13.66
C ALA A 98 30.53 38.04 12.80
N GLN A 99 30.69 37.47 11.60
CA GLN A 99 31.73 37.85 10.65
C GLN A 99 31.56 39.28 10.12
N GLU A 100 30.34 39.68 9.76
CA GLU A 100 30.04 41.04 9.30
C GLU A 100 30.36 42.08 10.38
N LEU A 101 29.99 41.78 11.64
CA LEU A 101 30.22 42.69 12.75
C LEU A 101 31.70 42.83 13.11
N LEU A 102 32.46 41.73 13.07
CA LEU A 102 33.93 41.75 13.23
C LEU A 102 34.59 42.59 12.13
N THR A 103 34.14 42.44 10.89
CA THR A 103 34.66 43.21 9.75
C THR A 103 34.36 44.70 9.94
N ALA A 104 33.16 45.07 10.38
CA ALA A 104 32.81 46.44 10.71
C ALA A 104 33.69 47.01 11.84
N GLN A 105 33.96 46.22 12.89
CA GLN A 105 34.87 46.61 13.97
C GLN A 105 36.29 46.91 13.45
N GLN A 106 36.84 46.04 12.61
CA GLN A 106 38.17 46.22 12.03
C GLN A 106 38.26 47.47 11.14
N MET A 107 37.20 47.79 10.40
CA MET A 107 37.13 49.02 9.59
C MET A 107 37.02 50.30 10.43
N MET A 108 36.46 50.24 11.64
CA MET A 108 36.25 51.40 12.50
C MET A 108 37.35 51.59 13.57
N ALA A 109 38.30 50.66 13.70
CA ALA A 109 39.39 50.69 14.69
C ALA A 109 38.92 50.95 16.15
N GLY A 110 37.72 50.49 16.51
CA GLY A 110 37.09 50.75 17.81
C GLY A 110 37.10 49.55 18.75
N THR A 111 37.45 49.76 20.03
CA THR A 111 37.43 48.74 21.10
C THR A 111 36.03 48.40 21.62
N ASP A 112 35.07 49.33 21.51
CA ASP A 112 33.70 49.17 22.06
C ASP A 112 32.82 48.20 21.25
N ALA A 113 33.21 47.88 20.02
CA ALA A 113 32.45 46.98 19.16
C ALA A 113 32.53 45.51 19.61
N GLU A 114 33.57 45.10 20.34
CA GLU A 114 33.76 43.72 20.81
C GLU A 114 32.60 43.27 21.71
N GLY A 115 32.16 44.13 22.64
CA GLY A 115 31.00 43.86 23.49
C GLY A 115 29.69 43.73 22.69
N CYS A 116 29.57 44.46 21.59
CA CYS A 116 28.43 44.40 20.68
C CYS A 116 28.43 43.10 19.85
N VAL A 117 29.60 42.69 19.34
CA VAL A 117 29.82 41.40 18.66
C VAL A 117 29.43 40.24 19.58
N ASN A 118 29.96 40.24 20.80
CA ASN A 118 29.68 39.19 21.78
C ASN A 118 28.20 39.17 22.18
N GLY A 119 27.59 40.34 22.40
CA GLY A 119 26.17 40.46 22.73
C GLY A 119 25.24 39.93 21.63
N ILE A 120 25.54 40.24 20.36
CA ILE A 120 24.76 39.74 19.21
C ILE A 120 24.94 38.23 19.05
N SER A 121 26.17 37.73 19.15
CA SER A 121 26.47 36.29 19.08
C SER A 121 25.73 35.50 20.16
N ASP A 122 25.77 35.96 21.41
CA ASP A 122 25.09 35.34 22.54
C ASP A 122 23.56 35.37 22.38
N TYR A 123 23.01 36.52 21.97
CA TYR A 123 21.58 36.67 21.72
C TYR A 123 21.10 35.72 20.61
N MET A 124 21.79 35.71 19.47
CA MET A 124 21.42 34.87 18.33
C MET A 124 21.54 33.38 18.66
N SER A 125 22.57 32.98 19.40
CA SER A 125 22.72 31.60 19.88
C SER A 125 21.55 31.17 20.77
N LYS A 126 21.07 32.06 21.65
CA LYS A 126 19.88 31.80 22.49
C LYS A 126 18.60 31.74 21.67
N ALA A 127 18.38 32.70 20.78
CA ALA A 127 17.19 32.74 19.93
C ALA A 127 17.08 31.48 19.06
N ILE A 128 18.20 30.95 18.56
CA ILE A 128 18.23 29.69 17.80
C ILE A 128 17.92 28.50 18.68
N ALA A 129 18.46 28.46 19.90
CA ALA A 129 18.15 27.39 20.84
C ALA A 129 16.65 27.37 21.17
N GLU A 130 16.03 28.54 21.35
CA GLU A 130 14.58 28.68 21.55
C GLU A 130 13.79 28.24 20.31
N GLU A 131 14.19 28.66 19.11
CA GLU A 131 13.49 28.28 17.87
C GLU A 131 13.57 26.77 17.59
N ILE A 132 14.73 26.15 17.83
CA ILE A 132 14.89 24.69 17.76
C ILE A 132 14.03 23.99 18.82
N SER A 133 13.91 24.56 20.02
CA SER A 133 13.04 24.03 21.07
C SER A 133 11.57 24.08 20.65
N ASN A 134 11.11 25.24 20.16
CA ASN A 134 9.74 25.44 19.68
C ASN A 134 9.39 24.49 18.53
N TYR A 135 10.32 24.30 17.57
CA TYR A 135 10.17 23.32 16.51
C TYR A 135 10.01 21.90 17.06
N LYS A 136 10.88 21.51 18.00
CA LYS A 136 10.82 20.19 18.64
C LYS A 136 9.51 20.00 19.40
N ASP A 137 9.03 21.01 20.11
CA ASP A 137 7.76 20.96 20.84
C ASP A 137 6.57 20.83 19.88
N CYS A 138 6.58 21.55 18.77
CA CYS A 138 5.58 21.39 17.70
C CYS A 138 5.60 19.98 17.08
N ALA A 139 6.79 19.43 16.86
CA ALA A 139 6.97 18.09 16.31
C ALA A 139 6.85 16.96 17.36
N ALA A 140 6.83 17.28 18.65
CA ALA A 140 6.90 16.33 19.77
C ALA A 140 5.75 15.33 19.74
N ASP A 141 4.61 15.75 19.23
CA ASP A 141 3.43 14.92 19.11
C ASP A 141 3.38 14.15 17.78
N ALA A 142 3.80 14.78 16.69
CA ALA A 142 3.67 14.23 15.35
C ALA A 142 4.66 13.10 15.09
N LEU A 143 5.95 13.31 15.42
CA LEU A 143 7.02 12.38 15.07
C LEU A 143 6.89 11.03 15.80
N PRO A 144 6.61 10.96 17.12
CA PRO A 144 6.38 9.69 17.80
C PRO A 144 5.13 8.96 17.30
N LYS A 145 4.06 9.69 16.96
CA LYS A 145 2.83 9.12 16.38
C LYS A 145 3.12 8.49 15.00
N LEU A 146 3.82 9.20 14.12
CA LEU A 146 4.28 8.68 12.82
C LEU A 146 5.16 7.44 12.97
N ASN A 147 6.14 7.47 13.88
CA ASN A 147 7.01 6.33 14.15
C ASN A 147 6.23 5.11 14.70
N ARG A 148 5.19 5.34 15.49
CA ARG A 148 4.31 4.26 15.98
C ARG A 148 3.47 3.68 14.85
N LEU A 149 2.94 4.53 13.96
CA LEU A 149 2.19 4.10 12.78
C LEU A 149 3.05 3.25 11.85
N ASN A 150 4.25 3.71 11.50
CA ASN A 150 5.20 2.96 10.67
C ASN A 150 5.50 1.56 11.26
N ARG A 151 5.78 1.48 12.57
CA ARG A 151 6.00 0.19 13.26
C ARG A 151 4.75 -0.70 13.26
N LYS A 152 3.56 -0.12 13.48
CA LYS A 152 2.29 -0.85 13.46
C LYS A 152 2.04 -1.45 12.07
N LEU A 153 2.27 -0.67 11.01
CA LEU A 153 2.08 -1.10 9.64
C LEU A 153 3.05 -2.21 9.24
N ALA A 154 4.34 -2.10 9.61
CA ALA A 154 5.33 -3.16 9.40
C ALA A 154 4.89 -4.49 10.04
N ARG A 155 4.32 -4.43 11.26
CA ARG A 155 3.78 -5.62 11.95
C ARG A 155 2.56 -6.20 11.23
N ILE A 156 1.64 -5.36 10.76
CA ILE A 156 0.47 -5.80 10.00
C ILE A 156 0.91 -6.48 8.70
N ASN A 157 1.85 -5.88 7.97
CA ASN A 157 2.39 -6.44 6.73
C ASN A 157 3.03 -7.82 6.99
N ALA A 158 3.90 -7.93 8.00
CA ALA A 158 4.54 -9.20 8.35
C ALA A 158 3.51 -10.29 8.71
N THR A 159 2.46 -9.95 9.47
CA THR A 159 1.39 -10.88 9.86
C THR A 159 0.62 -11.37 8.63
N TYR A 160 0.29 -10.46 7.73
CA TYR A 160 -0.41 -10.76 6.48
C TYR A 160 0.43 -11.63 5.54
N MET A 161 1.69 -11.27 5.30
CA MET A 161 2.62 -12.06 4.47
C MET A 161 2.85 -13.45 5.04
N SER A 162 2.96 -13.57 6.37
CA SER A 162 3.08 -14.86 7.04
C SER A 162 1.83 -15.73 6.81
N ALA A 163 0.62 -15.16 6.94
CA ALA A 163 -0.63 -15.88 6.70
C ALA A 163 -0.75 -16.36 5.24
N PHE A 164 -0.39 -15.51 4.27
CA PHE A 164 -0.35 -15.85 2.86
C PHE A 164 0.59 -17.02 2.56
N ASN A 165 1.85 -16.94 3.00
CA ASN A 165 2.82 -18.02 2.77
C ASN A 165 2.40 -19.31 3.47
N LYS A 166 1.86 -19.19 4.70
CA LYS A 166 1.40 -20.33 5.50
C LYS A 166 0.22 -21.06 4.85
N VAL A 167 -0.74 -20.33 4.27
CA VAL A 167 -1.91 -20.98 3.64
C VAL A 167 -1.50 -21.80 2.41
N LEU A 168 -0.58 -21.30 1.59
CA LEU A 168 -0.09 -22.01 0.41
C LEU A 168 0.56 -23.36 0.78
N VAL A 169 1.42 -23.36 1.80
CA VAL A 169 2.07 -24.58 2.31
C VAL A 169 1.06 -25.56 2.92
N ARG A 170 0.05 -25.04 3.63
CA ARG A 170 -0.98 -25.90 4.24
C ARG A 170 -1.92 -26.52 3.21
N ILE A 171 -2.21 -25.83 2.12
CA ILE A 171 -2.95 -26.41 0.97
C ILE A 171 -2.15 -27.58 0.37
N ASP A 172 -0.83 -27.44 0.19
CA ASP A 172 0.01 -28.56 -0.26
C ASP A 172 0.01 -29.73 0.73
N THR A 173 -0.10 -29.44 2.01
CA THR A 173 -0.20 -30.47 3.05
C THR A 173 -1.55 -31.20 2.97
N CYS A 174 -2.66 -30.49 2.74
CA CYS A 174 -3.97 -31.12 2.49
C CYS A 174 -3.92 -32.04 1.27
N ALA A 175 -3.28 -31.60 0.18
CA ALA A 175 -3.11 -32.38 -1.04
C ALA A 175 -2.34 -33.69 -0.82
N LYS A 176 -1.25 -33.63 -0.06
CA LYS A 176 -0.45 -34.82 0.29
C LYS A 176 -1.20 -35.79 1.21
N THR A 177 -2.06 -35.27 2.07
CA THR A 177 -2.82 -36.07 3.05
C THR A 177 -4.01 -36.79 2.39
N TYR A 178 -4.61 -36.17 1.37
CA TYR A 178 -5.80 -36.68 0.67
C TYR A 178 -5.55 -36.71 -0.86
N PRO A 179 -4.73 -37.65 -1.36
CA PRO A 179 -4.19 -37.59 -2.72
C PRO A 179 -5.11 -38.19 -3.81
N ASN A 180 -6.19 -38.86 -3.43
CA ASN A 180 -7.02 -39.66 -4.34
C ASN A 180 -8.48 -39.22 -4.33
N LYS A 181 -9.22 -39.61 -5.37
CA LYS A 181 -10.61 -39.20 -5.60
C LYS A 181 -11.54 -39.61 -4.44
N ASP A 182 -11.29 -40.75 -3.81
CA ASP A 182 -12.11 -41.26 -2.70
C ASP A 182 -12.03 -40.39 -1.42
N SER A 183 -11.01 -39.52 -1.33
CA SER A 183 -10.83 -38.58 -0.22
C SER A 183 -11.10 -37.12 -0.62
N ILE A 184 -11.72 -36.89 -1.77
CA ILE A 184 -11.90 -35.53 -2.32
C ILE A 184 -12.71 -34.62 -1.41
N ASP A 185 -13.71 -35.12 -0.69
CA ASP A 185 -14.49 -34.31 0.26
C ASP A 185 -13.63 -33.88 1.45
N ARG A 186 -12.78 -34.77 1.96
CA ARG A 186 -11.83 -34.46 3.04
C ARG A 186 -10.77 -33.45 2.59
N LEU A 187 -10.29 -33.58 1.35
CA LEU A 187 -9.41 -32.60 0.72
C LEU A 187 -10.09 -31.23 0.65
N LYS A 188 -11.30 -31.17 0.10
CA LYS A 188 -12.07 -29.92 -0.06
C LYS A 188 -12.26 -29.23 1.28
N SER A 189 -12.75 -29.95 2.31
CA SER A 189 -12.92 -29.39 3.65
C SER A 189 -11.59 -28.91 4.27
N CYS A 190 -10.49 -29.64 4.07
CA CYS A 190 -9.17 -29.22 4.55
C CYS A 190 -8.72 -27.91 3.90
N VAL A 191 -8.82 -27.83 2.58
CA VAL A 191 -8.44 -26.63 1.81
C VAL A 191 -9.33 -25.44 2.17
N GLU A 192 -10.64 -25.63 2.30
CA GLU A 192 -11.59 -24.58 2.69
C GLU A 192 -11.28 -24.01 4.07
N ALA A 193 -10.97 -24.86 5.05
CA ALA A 193 -10.56 -24.41 6.38
C ALA A 193 -9.29 -23.55 6.32
N MET A 194 -8.32 -23.92 5.48
CA MET A 194 -7.08 -23.14 5.32
C MET A 194 -7.33 -21.81 4.61
N THR A 195 -8.11 -21.83 3.53
CA THR A 195 -8.54 -20.64 2.80
C THR A 195 -9.32 -19.66 3.70
N GLY A 196 -10.25 -20.16 4.52
CA GLY A 196 -10.99 -19.35 5.48
C GLY A 196 -10.09 -18.67 6.53
N SER A 197 -9.05 -19.37 7.00
CA SER A 197 -8.05 -18.77 7.90
C SER A 197 -7.28 -17.63 7.25
N TYR A 198 -6.95 -17.73 5.95
CA TYR A 198 -6.29 -16.65 5.21
C TYR A 198 -7.20 -15.42 5.09
N PHE A 199 -8.45 -15.60 4.64
CA PHE A 199 -9.38 -14.49 4.46
C PHE A 199 -9.75 -13.79 5.77
N THR A 200 -9.75 -14.51 6.89
CA THR A 200 -9.91 -13.90 8.23
C THR A 200 -8.79 -12.88 8.49
N VAL A 201 -7.53 -13.24 8.23
CA VAL A 201 -6.40 -12.32 8.39
C VAL A 201 -6.49 -11.19 7.37
N ALA A 202 -6.74 -11.49 6.09
CA ALA A 202 -6.85 -10.49 5.03
C ALA A 202 -7.91 -9.42 5.34
N ASN A 203 -9.10 -9.83 5.79
CA ASN A 203 -10.18 -8.91 6.18
C ASN A 203 -9.82 -8.09 7.42
N SER A 204 -9.14 -8.69 8.41
CA SER A 204 -8.67 -7.96 9.60
C SER A 204 -7.63 -6.90 9.22
N THR A 205 -6.73 -7.21 8.28
CA THR A 205 -5.73 -6.28 7.74
C THR A 205 -6.41 -5.12 7.01
N GLN A 206 -7.40 -5.41 6.16
CA GLN A 206 -8.15 -4.37 5.45
C GLN A 206 -8.84 -3.41 6.42
N LYS A 207 -9.52 -3.92 7.45
CA LYS A 207 -10.14 -3.10 8.50
C LYS A 207 -9.14 -2.26 9.30
N ALA A 208 -7.92 -2.76 9.49
CA ALA A 208 -6.88 -2.03 10.21
C ALA A 208 -6.30 -0.84 9.41
N LEU A 209 -6.37 -0.91 8.07
CA LEU A 209 -5.93 0.16 7.15
C LEU A 209 -7.03 1.18 6.90
N PHE A 210 -8.26 0.70 6.73
CA PHE A 210 -9.43 1.53 6.51
C PHE A 210 -10.41 1.29 7.66
N PRO A 211 -10.13 1.82 8.88
CA PRO A 211 -11.13 1.79 9.93
C PRO A 211 -12.35 2.55 9.43
N SER A 212 -13.53 1.93 9.51
CA SER A 212 -14.78 2.64 9.22
C SER A 212 -14.84 3.93 10.04
N PRO A 213 -15.31 5.05 9.47
CA PRO A 213 -15.47 6.28 10.25
C PRO A 213 -16.35 5.97 11.47
N SER A 214 -15.80 6.27 12.64
CA SER A 214 -16.43 6.12 13.96
C SER A 214 -17.46 7.21 14.21
#